data_AF-A0A7C3U2D4-F1
#
_entry.id   AF-A0A7C3U2D4-F1
#
_cell.length_a   1.000
_cell.length_b   1.000
_cell.length_c   1.000
_cell.angle_alpha   90.00
_cell.angle_beta   90.00
_cell.angle_gamma   90.00
#
_symmetry.space_group_name_H-M   'P 1'
#
loop_
_entity.id
_entity.type
_entity.pdbx_description
1 polymer ?
#
loop_
_entity_poly.entity_id
_entity_poly.type
_entity_poly.pdbx_seq_one_letter_code
_entity_poly.pdbx_strand_id
1 'polypeptide(L)'
;MEPVLDDSYEGMEELAAKTLRPPQRISAEDLIASELANAVLSDPVQKIRHVCEALMFLDESERKQARITEDEVKEAEKLYRLAITFLNVATDQIIASDGRRIDVAATIQWPFSEQEAGEWEKWLTPPGVTIQWFELNENEVRAIEAAAQKATNLGERNFIYTQGQKLTLDSVFAFKTHFTVNAMPTAARLMKKIMALISPDSYQRA
;
A
#
# COMPACT_ATOMS: atom_id res chain seq x y z
N MET A 1 24.20 27.03 63.62
CA MET A 1 23.15 26.16 63.05
C MET A 1 23.03 26.60 61.60
N GLU A 2 23.88 26.05 60.74
CA GLU A 2 23.89 26.36 59.32
C GLU A 2 22.87 25.47 58.62
N PRO A 3 22.02 26.00 57.72
CA PRO A 3 21.11 25.18 56.96
C PRO A 3 21.89 24.51 55.81
N VAL A 4 21.76 23.18 55.77
CA VAL A 4 22.18 22.31 54.68
C VAL A 4 21.38 22.70 53.43
N LEU A 5 22.07 23.11 52.37
CA LEU A 5 21.47 23.33 51.06
C LEU A 5 21.32 21.98 50.36
N ASP A 6 20.07 21.55 50.33
CA ASP A 6 19.49 20.33 49.80
C ASP A 6 19.50 20.31 48.26
N ASP A 7 20.09 19.24 47.69
CA ASP A 7 19.92 18.48 46.43
C ASP A 7 19.04 19.00 45.25
N SER A 8 18.72 20.28 45.14
CA SER A 8 17.74 20.78 44.15
C SER A 8 18.30 21.03 42.75
N TYR A 9 19.62 20.92 42.54
CA TYR A 9 20.25 21.24 41.26
C TYR A 9 20.51 20.01 40.37
N GLU A 10 20.89 18.87 40.95
CA GLU A 10 21.14 17.65 40.16
C GLU A 10 19.84 17.09 39.53
N GLY A 11 18.72 17.14 40.27
CA GLY A 11 17.41 16.71 39.74
C GLY A 11 16.88 17.62 38.64
N MET A 12 17.25 18.91 38.65
CA MET A 12 16.81 19.88 37.65
C MET A 12 17.62 19.77 36.35
N GLU A 13 18.92 19.47 36.45
CA GLU A 13 19.77 19.15 35.30
C GLU A 13 19.39 17.81 34.64
N GLU A 14 19.03 16.79 35.43
CA GLU A 14 18.58 15.50 34.89
C GLU A 14 17.20 15.62 34.22
N LEU A 15 16.30 16.43 34.78
CA LEU A 15 15.03 16.81 34.14
C LEU A 15 15.28 17.64 32.88
N ALA A 16 16.16 18.64 32.92
CA ALA A 16 16.50 19.44 31.75
C ALA A 16 17.13 18.59 30.64
N ALA A 17 17.98 17.61 30.96
CA ALA A 17 18.57 16.67 30.01
C ALA A 17 17.55 15.67 29.43
N LYS A 18 16.55 15.25 30.21
CA LYS A 18 15.43 14.41 29.72
C LYS A 18 14.41 15.21 28.90
N THR A 19 14.25 16.50 29.19
CA THR A 19 13.33 17.41 28.49
C THR A 19 13.97 18.01 27.22
N LEU A 20 15.29 18.21 27.23
CA LEU A 20 16.13 18.53 26.07
C LEU A 20 16.62 17.24 25.42
N ARG A 21 15.73 16.29 25.13
CA ARG A 21 16.03 15.42 23.98
C ARG A 21 16.05 16.36 22.78
N PRO A 22 17.19 16.57 22.09
CA PRO A 22 17.10 17.16 20.77
C PRO A 22 16.09 16.27 20.02
N PRO A 23 15.10 16.83 19.30
CA PRO A 23 14.27 16.00 18.45
C PRO A 23 15.25 15.20 17.60
N GLN A 24 15.32 13.88 17.82
CA GLN A 24 16.04 13.00 16.91
C GLN A 24 15.35 13.26 15.59
N ARG A 25 15.98 14.09 14.75
CA ARG A 25 15.54 14.30 13.38
C ARG A 25 15.66 12.92 12.79
N ILE A 26 14.52 12.27 12.62
CA ILE A 26 14.43 10.99 11.92
C ILE A 26 15.10 11.25 10.59
N SER A 27 16.24 10.61 10.35
CA SER A 27 16.95 10.76 9.10
C SER A 27 16.15 10.07 7.99
N ALA A 28 16.40 10.42 6.73
CA ALA A 28 15.81 9.70 5.61
C ALA A 28 16.13 8.19 5.70
N GLU A 29 17.35 7.85 6.13
CA GLU A 29 17.77 6.47 6.38
C GLU A 29 16.92 5.78 7.47
N ASP A 30 16.61 6.45 8.56
CA ASP A 30 15.75 5.90 9.62
C ASP A 30 14.31 5.66 9.12
N LEU A 31 13.76 6.55 8.27
CA LEU A 31 12.45 6.34 7.64
C LEU A 31 12.48 5.12 6.71
N ILE A 32 13.50 5.01 5.87
CA ILE A 32 13.68 3.86 4.98
C ILE A 32 13.79 2.57 5.81
N ALA A 33 14.60 2.57 6.87
CA ALA A 33 14.76 1.42 7.75
C ALA A 33 13.44 1.00 8.40
N SER A 34 12.66 1.97 8.90
CA SER A 34 11.31 1.75 9.44
C SER A 34 10.36 1.13 8.42
N GLU A 35 10.32 1.67 7.19
CA GLU A 35 9.49 1.10 6.12
C GLU A 35 9.91 -0.34 5.79
N LEU A 36 11.22 -0.63 5.72
CA LEU A 36 11.69 -1.99 5.46
C LEU A 36 11.40 -2.96 6.61
N ALA A 37 11.52 -2.51 7.86
CA ALA A 37 11.16 -3.32 9.03
C ALA A 37 9.67 -3.68 9.02
N ASN A 38 8.81 -2.68 8.77
CA ASN A 38 7.37 -2.88 8.61
C ASN A 38 7.06 -3.82 7.44
N ALA A 39 7.77 -3.71 6.32
CA ALA A 39 7.60 -4.60 5.17
C ALA A 39 7.86 -6.08 5.53
N VAL A 40 8.83 -6.38 6.39
CA VAL A 40 9.13 -7.77 6.80
C VAL A 40 7.93 -8.40 7.51
N LEU A 41 7.32 -7.66 8.44
CA LEU A 41 6.27 -8.14 9.34
C LEU A 41 4.86 -8.06 8.72
N SER A 42 4.71 -7.28 7.66
CA SER A 42 3.42 -6.99 7.04
C SER A 42 2.89 -8.08 6.11
N ASP A 43 1.56 -8.11 5.99
CA ASP A 43 0.83 -8.86 4.97
C ASP A 43 1.29 -8.47 3.55
N PRO A 44 1.11 -9.33 2.55
CA PRO A 44 1.71 -9.13 1.23
C PRO A 44 1.45 -7.77 0.55
N VAL A 45 0.22 -7.24 0.62
CA VAL A 45 -0.10 -5.93 0.02
C VAL A 45 0.55 -4.78 0.80
N GLN A 46 0.55 -4.85 2.13
CA GLN A 46 1.21 -3.86 2.98
C GLN A 46 2.74 -3.90 2.76
N LYS A 47 3.32 -5.09 2.60
CA LYS A 47 4.73 -5.28 2.25
C LYS A 47 5.10 -4.58 0.95
N ILE A 48 4.29 -4.77 -0.10
CA ILE A 48 4.50 -4.08 -1.39
C ILE A 48 4.44 -2.57 -1.20
N ARG A 49 3.44 -2.05 -0.46
CA ARG A 49 3.31 -0.62 -0.15
C ARG A 49 4.58 -0.08 0.52
N HIS A 50 4.99 -0.68 1.65
CA HIS A 50 6.14 -0.22 2.44
C HIS A 50 7.44 -0.22 1.63
N VAL A 51 7.68 -1.25 0.80
CA VAL A 51 8.85 -1.28 -0.08
C VAL A 51 8.82 -0.13 -1.10
N CYS A 52 7.66 0.19 -1.66
CA CYS A 52 7.54 1.30 -2.60
C CYS A 52 7.72 2.65 -1.89
N GLU A 53 7.20 2.82 -0.68
CA GLU A 53 7.41 4.02 0.14
C GLU A 53 8.88 4.21 0.51
N ALA A 54 9.57 3.13 0.92
CA ALA A 54 11.01 3.14 1.18
C ALA A 54 11.80 3.63 -0.05
N LEU A 55 11.42 3.19 -1.25
CA LEU A 55 12.05 3.63 -2.49
C LEU A 55 11.81 5.12 -2.79
N MET A 56 10.63 5.64 -2.45
CA MET A 56 10.28 7.05 -2.66
C MET A 56 11.09 8.00 -1.76
N PHE A 57 11.60 7.53 -0.63
CA PHE A 57 12.51 8.30 0.23
C PHE A 57 13.93 8.41 -0.31
N LEU A 58 14.35 7.52 -1.22
CA LEU A 58 15.69 7.57 -1.81
C LEU A 58 15.82 8.73 -2.81
N ASP A 59 16.94 9.44 -2.73
CA ASP A 59 17.33 10.43 -3.73
C ASP A 59 17.93 9.79 -5.01
N GLU A 60 18.21 10.61 -6.03
CA GLU A 60 18.75 10.12 -7.31
C GLU A 60 20.14 9.46 -7.16
N SER A 61 20.98 9.97 -6.26
CA SER A 61 22.32 9.43 -6.00
C SER A 61 22.23 8.05 -5.35
N GLU A 62 21.38 7.91 -4.34
CA GLU A 62 21.10 6.66 -3.63
C GLU A 62 20.51 5.61 -4.57
N ARG A 63 19.55 5.99 -5.42
CA ARG A 63 18.98 5.10 -6.45
C ARG A 63 20.06 4.61 -7.42
N LYS A 64 20.96 5.48 -7.87
CA LYS A 64 22.10 5.11 -8.73
C LYS A 64 23.05 4.15 -8.01
N GLN A 65 23.36 4.40 -6.74
CA GLN A 65 24.21 3.54 -5.93
C GLN A 65 23.61 2.13 -5.76
N ALA A 66 22.31 2.04 -5.53
CA ALA A 66 21.56 0.77 -5.47
C ALA A 66 21.26 0.13 -6.84
N ARG A 67 21.68 0.77 -7.94
CA ARG A 67 21.40 0.34 -9.32
C ARG A 67 19.89 0.17 -9.58
N ILE A 68 19.10 1.09 -9.09
CA ILE A 68 17.65 1.19 -9.34
C ILE A 68 17.47 2.03 -10.61
N THR A 69 16.76 1.50 -11.60
CA THR A 69 16.51 2.19 -12.87
C THR A 69 15.26 3.07 -12.81
N GLU A 70 15.14 4.04 -13.72
CA GLU A 70 13.93 4.88 -13.84
C GLU A 70 12.66 4.05 -14.13
N ASP A 71 12.79 2.97 -14.89
CA ASP A 71 11.66 2.07 -15.14
C ASP A 71 11.23 1.32 -13.87
N GLU A 72 12.18 0.96 -12.99
CA GLU A 72 11.87 0.39 -11.69
C GLU A 72 11.16 1.39 -10.78
N VAL A 73 11.55 2.66 -10.82
CA VAL A 73 10.87 3.75 -10.07
C VAL A 73 9.44 3.90 -10.55
N LYS A 74 9.23 4.02 -11.87
CA LYS A 74 7.89 4.15 -12.47
C LYS A 74 7.00 2.94 -12.17
N GLU A 75 7.55 1.73 -12.24
CA GLU A 75 6.80 0.52 -11.88
C GLU A 75 6.46 0.53 -10.37
N ALA A 76 7.38 0.92 -9.50
CA ALA A 76 7.13 1.03 -8.06
C ALA A 76 6.02 2.05 -7.74
N GLU A 77 5.97 3.19 -8.43
CA GLU A 77 4.87 4.15 -8.30
C GLU A 77 3.51 3.55 -8.72
N LYS A 78 3.47 2.77 -9.80
CA LYS A 78 2.26 2.05 -10.22
C LYS A 78 1.84 1.03 -9.17
N LEU A 79 2.78 0.24 -8.65
CA LEU A 79 2.52 -0.76 -7.62
C LEU A 79 2.03 -0.12 -6.32
N TYR A 80 2.61 1.01 -5.91
CA TYR A 80 2.18 1.76 -4.75
C TYR A 80 0.72 2.21 -4.87
N ARG A 81 0.34 2.81 -6.01
CA ARG A 81 -1.04 3.26 -6.27
C ARG A 81 -2.04 2.10 -6.16
N LEU A 82 -1.70 0.93 -6.70
CA LEU A 82 -2.52 -0.28 -6.59
C LEU A 82 -2.56 -0.82 -5.16
N ALA A 83 -1.43 -0.84 -4.45
CA ALA A 83 -1.40 -1.29 -3.06
C ALA A 83 -2.31 -0.43 -2.19
N ILE A 84 -2.25 0.90 -2.33
CA ILE A 84 -3.16 1.83 -1.65
C ILE A 84 -4.61 1.56 -2.04
N THR A 85 -4.89 1.32 -3.31
CA THR A 85 -6.24 0.96 -3.80
C THR A 85 -6.78 -0.28 -3.10
N PHE A 86 -5.99 -1.35 -3.02
CA PHE A 86 -6.40 -2.61 -2.39
C PHE A 86 -6.45 -2.56 -0.85
N LEU A 87 -5.70 -1.65 -0.23
CA LEU A 87 -5.77 -1.40 1.22
C LEU A 87 -6.98 -0.57 1.61
N ASN A 88 -7.49 0.26 0.70
CA ASN A 88 -8.60 1.19 0.94
C ASN A 88 -9.87 0.80 0.16
N VAL A 89 -10.05 -0.49 -0.13
CA VAL A 89 -11.30 -0.99 -0.71
C VAL A 89 -12.45 -0.70 0.26
N ALA A 90 -13.51 -0.06 -0.24
CA ALA A 90 -14.71 0.18 0.55
C ALA A 90 -15.49 -1.14 0.70
N THR A 91 -15.72 -1.57 1.94
CA THR A 91 -16.49 -2.79 2.24
C THR A 91 -17.88 -2.45 2.78
N ASP A 92 -18.89 -3.15 2.26
CA ASP A 92 -20.24 -3.10 2.77
C ASP A 92 -20.45 -4.20 3.84
N GLN A 93 -21.14 -3.84 4.92
CA GLN A 93 -21.38 -4.72 6.06
C GLN A 93 -22.87 -4.95 6.30
N ILE A 94 -23.24 -6.19 6.59
CA ILE A 94 -24.54 -6.54 7.16
C ILE A 94 -24.38 -6.94 8.64
N ILE A 95 -25.46 -6.80 9.41
CA ILE A 95 -25.52 -7.27 10.79
C ILE A 95 -26.25 -8.62 10.78
N ALA A 96 -25.54 -9.68 11.18
CA ALA A 96 -26.10 -11.00 11.35
C ALA A 96 -27.12 -11.05 12.50
N SER A 97 -27.93 -12.10 12.55
CA SER A 97 -28.95 -12.30 13.58
C SER A 97 -28.39 -12.35 15.01
N ASP A 98 -27.10 -12.66 15.17
CA ASP A 98 -26.38 -12.67 16.44
C ASP A 98 -25.64 -11.35 16.75
N GLY A 99 -25.85 -10.32 15.95
CA GLY A 99 -25.24 -9.00 16.12
C GLY A 99 -23.83 -8.85 15.53
N ARG A 100 -23.25 -9.89 14.94
CA ARG A 100 -21.94 -9.79 14.28
C ARG A 100 -22.03 -9.00 12.97
N ARG A 101 -21.03 -8.15 12.71
CA ARG A 101 -20.87 -7.48 11.41
C ARG A 101 -20.15 -8.41 10.44
N ILE A 102 -20.71 -8.62 9.26
CA ILE A 102 -20.18 -9.47 8.21
C ILE A 102 -19.99 -8.62 6.96
N ASP A 103 -18.75 -8.58 6.45
CA ASP A 103 -18.47 -7.99 5.15
C ASP A 103 -19.14 -8.85 4.06
N VAL A 104 -19.85 -8.23 3.12
CA VAL A 104 -20.60 -8.94 2.07
C VAL A 104 -20.21 -8.54 0.66
N ALA A 105 -19.79 -7.30 0.49
CA ALA A 105 -19.43 -6.74 -0.80
C ALA A 105 -18.32 -5.72 -0.64
N ALA A 106 -17.67 -5.43 -1.76
CA ALA A 106 -16.59 -4.48 -1.80
C ALA A 106 -16.56 -3.72 -3.12
N THR A 107 -16.12 -2.47 -3.07
CA THR A 107 -15.96 -1.61 -4.24
C THR A 107 -14.51 -1.19 -4.41
N ILE A 108 -13.97 -1.44 -5.60
CA ILE A 108 -12.63 -1.00 -5.98
C ILE A 108 -12.76 0.38 -6.65
N GLN A 109 -11.96 1.33 -6.17
CA GLN A 109 -11.78 2.63 -6.80
C GLN A 109 -10.42 2.63 -7.46
N TRP A 110 -10.36 2.26 -8.74
CA TRP A 110 -9.09 2.16 -9.45
C TRP A 110 -8.38 3.52 -9.47
N PRO A 111 -7.04 3.54 -9.37
CA PRO A 111 -6.31 4.78 -9.24
C PRO A 111 -6.14 5.51 -10.58
N PHE A 112 -6.82 5.08 -11.64
CA PHE A 112 -6.67 5.55 -13.01
C PHE A 112 -8.04 5.70 -13.69
N SER A 113 -8.08 6.45 -14.78
CA SER A 113 -9.26 6.70 -15.59
C SER A 113 -9.55 5.57 -16.59
N GLU A 114 -10.77 5.56 -17.15
CA GLU A 114 -11.16 4.61 -18.20
C GLU A 114 -10.23 4.68 -19.41
N GLN A 115 -9.77 5.87 -19.78
CA GLN A 115 -8.86 6.08 -20.91
C GLN A 115 -7.48 5.46 -20.67
N GLU A 116 -7.03 5.42 -19.41
CA GLU A 116 -5.76 4.81 -19.03
C GLU A 116 -5.87 3.29 -18.86
N ALA A 117 -7.08 2.71 -18.80
CA ALA A 117 -7.31 1.32 -18.41
C ALA A 117 -6.53 0.29 -19.26
N GLY A 118 -6.29 0.58 -20.54
CA GLY A 118 -5.46 -0.27 -21.41
C GLY A 118 -4.01 -0.41 -20.91
N GLU A 119 -3.44 0.63 -20.31
CA GLU A 119 -2.08 0.58 -19.72
C GLU A 119 -2.03 -0.27 -18.44
N TRP A 120 -3.20 -0.51 -17.83
CA TRP A 120 -3.37 -1.27 -16.59
C TRP A 120 -4.02 -2.63 -16.83
N GLU A 121 -4.20 -3.04 -18.09
CA GLU A 121 -4.89 -4.27 -18.46
C GLU A 121 -4.34 -5.49 -17.70
N LYS A 122 -3.01 -5.57 -17.53
CA LYS A 122 -2.35 -6.67 -16.80
C LYS A 122 -2.88 -6.85 -15.37
N TRP A 123 -3.37 -5.80 -14.73
CA TRP A 123 -3.90 -5.81 -13.36
C TRP A 123 -5.43 -6.00 -13.33
N LEU A 124 -6.10 -5.61 -14.40
CA LEU A 124 -7.56 -5.71 -14.56
C LEU A 124 -8.02 -7.10 -15.03
N THR A 125 -7.10 -8.01 -15.35
CA THR A 125 -7.39 -9.30 -15.99
C THR A 125 -6.85 -10.48 -15.18
N PRO A 126 -7.36 -10.73 -13.95
CA PRO A 126 -6.94 -11.89 -13.18
C PRO A 126 -7.27 -13.20 -13.93
N PRO A 127 -6.31 -14.12 -14.08
CA PRO A 127 -6.49 -15.31 -14.91
C PRO A 127 -7.47 -16.29 -14.27
N GLY A 128 -8.43 -16.77 -15.06
CA GLY A 128 -9.38 -17.80 -14.62
C GLY A 128 -10.44 -17.32 -13.62
N VAL A 129 -10.61 -16.01 -13.49
CA VAL A 129 -11.54 -15.40 -12.52
C VAL A 129 -12.73 -14.81 -13.27
N THR A 130 -13.93 -15.21 -12.84
CA THR A 130 -15.17 -14.58 -13.28
C THR A 130 -15.57 -13.50 -12.29
N ILE A 131 -15.66 -12.26 -12.76
CA ILE A 131 -16.11 -11.13 -11.95
C ILE A 131 -17.58 -11.33 -11.61
N GLN A 132 -17.93 -11.22 -10.33
CA GLN A 132 -19.30 -11.31 -9.84
C GLN A 132 -19.69 -10.02 -9.14
N TRP A 133 -20.85 -9.49 -9.52
CA TRP A 133 -21.46 -8.34 -8.88
C TRP A 133 -22.32 -8.75 -7.69
N PHE A 134 -22.37 -7.89 -6.68
CA PHE A 134 -23.22 -8.05 -5.53
C PHE A 134 -24.47 -7.16 -5.67
N GLU A 135 -25.65 -7.77 -5.58
CA GLU A 135 -26.96 -7.08 -5.54
C GLU A 135 -27.27 -6.11 -6.69
N LEU A 136 -26.75 -6.34 -7.90
CA LEU A 136 -27.20 -5.57 -9.06
C LEU A 136 -28.56 -6.06 -9.57
N ASN A 137 -29.43 -5.11 -9.91
CA ASN A 137 -30.68 -5.41 -10.59
C ASN A 137 -30.48 -5.62 -12.10
N GLU A 138 -31.45 -6.21 -12.78
CA GLU A 138 -31.37 -6.54 -14.21
C GLU A 138 -31.15 -5.32 -15.12
N ASN A 139 -31.57 -4.11 -14.70
CA ASN A 139 -31.36 -2.91 -15.50
C ASN A 139 -29.92 -2.41 -15.37
N GLU A 140 -29.34 -2.48 -14.18
CA GLU A 140 -27.93 -2.14 -13.92
C GLU A 140 -27.00 -3.10 -14.68
N VAL A 141 -27.26 -4.40 -14.58
CA VAL A 141 -26.50 -5.42 -15.33
C VAL A 141 -26.53 -5.12 -16.82
N ARG A 142 -27.72 -4.89 -17.40
CA ARG A 142 -27.86 -4.56 -18.83
C ARG A 142 -27.14 -3.26 -19.21
N ALA A 143 -27.17 -2.25 -18.35
CA ALA A 143 -26.49 -0.99 -18.61
C ALA A 143 -24.96 -1.16 -18.63
N ILE A 144 -24.41 -1.90 -17.65
CA ILE A 144 -22.99 -2.21 -17.55
C ILE A 144 -22.54 -3.06 -18.74
N GLU A 145 -23.31 -4.10 -19.10
CA GLU A 145 -23.00 -4.94 -20.27
C GLU A 145 -23.02 -4.13 -21.57
N ALA A 146 -24.00 -3.26 -21.76
CA ALA A 146 -24.10 -2.41 -22.95
C ALA A 146 -22.94 -1.38 -23.03
N ALA A 147 -22.46 -0.87 -21.88
CA ALA A 147 -21.27 -0.03 -21.83
C ALA A 147 -20.00 -0.85 -22.15
N ALA A 148 -19.85 -2.01 -21.51
CA ALA A 148 -18.72 -2.91 -21.69
C ALA A 148 -18.59 -3.46 -23.14
N GLN A 149 -19.70 -3.59 -23.87
CA GLN A 149 -19.70 -3.95 -25.30
C GLN A 149 -19.10 -2.87 -26.21
N LYS A 150 -19.04 -1.61 -25.75
CA LYS A 150 -18.45 -0.49 -26.50
C LYS A 150 -16.96 -0.32 -26.23
N ALA A 151 -16.43 -1.04 -25.23
CA ALA A 151 -15.02 -0.97 -24.86
C ALA A 151 -14.12 -1.42 -26.03
N THR A 152 -13.00 -0.73 -26.20
CA THR A 152 -12.06 -0.97 -27.30
C THR A 152 -11.05 -2.07 -27.01
N ASN A 153 -10.81 -2.35 -25.73
CA ASN A 153 -9.86 -3.34 -25.25
C ASN A 153 -10.36 -4.01 -23.95
N LEU A 154 -9.65 -5.05 -23.53
CA LEU A 154 -10.03 -5.84 -22.37
C LEU A 154 -9.85 -5.07 -21.05
N GLY A 155 -8.83 -4.21 -20.95
CA GLY A 155 -8.63 -3.33 -19.80
C GLY A 155 -9.81 -2.40 -19.57
N GLU A 156 -10.21 -1.65 -20.59
CA GLU A 156 -11.37 -0.75 -20.56
C GLU A 156 -12.66 -1.50 -20.19
N ARG A 157 -12.89 -2.68 -20.79
CA ARG A 157 -14.04 -3.52 -20.48
C ARG A 157 -14.07 -3.91 -18.99
N ASN A 158 -12.95 -4.38 -18.46
CA ASN A 158 -12.88 -4.81 -17.06
C ASN A 158 -12.91 -3.64 -16.09
N PHE A 159 -12.38 -2.47 -16.47
CA PHE A 159 -12.55 -1.23 -15.74
C PHE A 159 -14.05 -0.89 -15.59
N ILE A 160 -14.81 -0.90 -16.67
CA ILE A 160 -16.28 -0.67 -16.64
C ILE A 160 -16.98 -1.67 -15.71
N TYR A 161 -16.58 -2.94 -15.75
CA TYR A 161 -17.16 -3.99 -14.90
C TYR A 161 -16.86 -3.82 -13.40
N THR A 162 -15.83 -3.07 -13.03
CA THR A 162 -15.32 -3.07 -11.64
C THR A 162 -15.31 -1.70 -10.98
N GLN A 163 -15.09 -0.63 -11.75
CA GLN A 163 -14.98 0.73 -11.24
C GLN A 163 -16.28 1.18 -10.58
N GLY A 164 -16.22 1.44 -9.28
CA GLY A 164 -17.37 1.93 -8.52
C GLY A 164 -18.52 0.91 -8.38
N GLN A 165 -18.37 -0.31 -8.90
CA GLN A 165 -19.38 -1.35 -8.81
C GLN A 165 -19.26 -2.10 -7.48
N LYS A 166 -20.38 -2.60 -6.97
CA LYS A 166 -20.38 -3.52 -5.83
C LYS A 166 -20.02 -4.91 -6.32
N LEU A 167 -18.86 -5.40 -5.92
CA LEU A 167 -18.35 -6.73 -6.26
C LEU A 167 -18.51 -7.66 -5.07
N THR A 168 -18.61 -8.97 -5.34
CA THR A 168 -18.47 -9.97 -4.29
C THR A 168 -17.07 -9.90 -3.70
N LEU A 169 -16.92 -10.26 -2.41
CA LEU A 169 -15.61 -10.30 -1.76
C LEU A 169 -14.64 -11.23 -2.50
N ASP A 170 -15.12 -12.37 -3.00
CA ASP A 170 -14.31 -13.32 -3.78
C ASP A 170 -13.72 -12.67 -5.05
N SER A 171 -14.50 -11.85 -5.75
CA SER A 171 -14.02 -11.12 -6.93
C SER A 171 -12.91 -10.14 -6.54
N VAL A 172 -13.09 -9.39 -5.45
CA VAL A 172 -12.06 -8.45 -4.96
C VAL A 172 -10.81 -9.17 -4.48
N PHE A 173 -10.96 -10.28 -3.76
CA PHE A 173 -9.84 -11.10 -3.33
C PHE A 173 -9.07 -11.70 -4.49
N ALA A 174 -9.75 -12.05 -5.59
CA ALA A 174 -9.10 -12.50 -6.80
C ALA A 174 -8.21 -11.42 -7.42
N PHE A 175 -8.69 -10.17 -7.51
CA PHE A 175 -7.86 -9.02 -7.94
C PHE A 175 -6.68 -8.78 -6.99
N LYS A 176 -6.92 -8.79 -5.67
CA LYS A 176 -5.89 -8.58 -4.65
C LYS A 176 -4.80 -9.68 -4.71
N THR A 177 -5.21 -10.93 -4.92
CA THR A 177 -4.32 -12.08 -5.08
C THR A 177 -3.49 -11.96 -6.35
N HIS A 178 -4.15 -11.68 -7.48
CA HIS A 178 -3.48 -11.46 -8.76
C HIS A 178 -2.46 -10.31 -8.68
N PHE A 179 -2.83 -9.18 -8.07
CA PHE A 179 -1.91 -8.09 -7.80
C PHE A 179 -0.70 -8.55 -6.99
N THR A 180 -0.94 -9.24 -5.88
CA THR A 180 0.12 -9.70 -4.98
C THR A 180 1.10 -10.64 -5.70
N VAL A 181 0.60 -11.62 -6.44
CA VAL A 181 1.42 -12.60 -7.17
C VAL A 181 2.34 -11.92 -8.19
N ASN A 182 1.83 -10.93 -8.91
CA ASN A 182 2.60 -10.23 -9.94
C ASN A 182 3.53 -9.14 -9.39
N ALA A 183 3.13 -8.45 -8.33
CA ALA A 183 3.87 -7.33 -7.75
C ALA A 183 4.99 -7.76 -6.78
N MET A 184 4.78 -8.86 -6.04
CA MET A 184 5.71 -9.30 -4.98
C MET A 184 7.14 -9.57 -5.49
N PRO A 185 7.37 -10.21 -6.66
CA PRO A 185 8.73 -10.43 -7.16
C PRO A 185 9.49 -9.11 -7.39
N THR A 186 8.80 -8.08 -7.91
CA THR A 186 9.37 -6.75 -8.09
C THR A 186 9.67 -6.09 -6.74
N ALA A 187 8.73 -6.13 -5.81
CA ALA A 187 8.92 -5.59 -4.46
C ALA A 187 10.10 -6.27 -3.74
N ALA A 188 10.18 -7.60 -3.73
CA ALA A 188 11.29 -8.31 -3.08
C ALA A 188 12.66 -7.94 -3.66
N ARG A 189 12.74 -7.78 -4.99
CA ARG A 189 13.96 -7.33 -5.67
C ARG A 189 14.34 -5.90 -5.28
N LEU A 190 13.37 -4.98 -5.24
CA LEU A 190 13.59 -3.59 -4.82
C LEU A 190 14.02 -3.52 -3.36
N MET A 191 13.33 -4.23 -2.48
CA MET A 191 13.66 -4.33 -1.06
C MET A 191 15.12 -4.73 -0.87
N LYS A 192 15.59 -5.79 -1.55
CA LYS A 192 16.99 -6.22 -1.48
C LYS A 192 17.98 -5.13 -1.94
N LYS A 193 17.65 -4.36 -2.97
CA LYS A 193 18.48 -3.25 -3.44
C LYS A 193 18.54 -2.11 -2.43
N ILE A 194 17.39 -1.74 -1.84
CA ILE A 194 17.29 -0.67 -0.85
C ILE A 194 18.04 -1.06 0.44
N MET A 195 17.88 -2.30 0.91
CA MET A 195 18.60 -2.80 2.10
C MET A 195 20.12 -2.69 2.00
N ALA A 196 20.68 -2.73 0.78
CA ALA A 196 22.13 -2.59 0.57
C ALA A 196 22.66 -1.17 0.84
N LEU A 197 21.78 -0.18 0.97
CA LEU A 197 22.13 1.21 1.27
C LEU A 197 22.05 1.55 2.76
N ILE A 198 21.34 0.74 3.55
CA ILE A 198 21.04 1.05 4.94
C ILE A 198 22.12 0.47 5.84
N SER A 199 22.59 1.25 6.80
CA SER A 199 23.51 0.75 7.81
C SER A 199 22.82 -0.25 8.76
N PRO A 200 23.54 -1.29 9.23
CA PRO A 200 22.96 -2.24 10.19
C PRO A 200 22.38 -1.57 11.45
N ASP A 201 22.98 -0.47 11.89
CA ASP A 201 22.56 0.26 13.09
C ASP A 201 21.22 0.98 12.93
N SER A 202 20.90 1.46 11.73
CA SER A 202 19.60 2.06 11.41
C SER A 202 18.51 0.98 11.36
N TYR A 203 18.83 -0.20 10.81
CA TYR A 203 17.89 -1.33 10.76
C TYR A 203 17.58 -1.93 12.15
N GLN A 204 18.55 -1.94 13.08
CA GLN A 204 18.32 -2.42 14.45
C GLN A 204 17.50 -1.46 15.32
N ARG A 205 17.46 -0.18 14.96
CA ARG A 205 16.70 0.86 15.65
C ARG A 205 15.26 1.00 15.14
N ALA A 206 14.98 0.45 13.96
CA ALA A 206 13.66 0.37 13.33
C ALA A 206 12.84 -0.81 13.87
#